data_AF-A0A942NDT9-F1
#
_entry.id   AF-A0A942NDT9-F1
#
_cell.length_a   1.000
_cell.length_b   1.000
_cell.length_c   1.000
_cell.angle_alpha   90.00
_cell.angle_beta   90.00
_cell.angle_gamma   90.00
#
_symmetry.space_group_name_H-M   'P 1'
#
loop_
_entity.id
_entity.type
_entity.pdbx_description
1 polymer ?
#
loop_
_entity_poly.entity_id
_entity_poly.type
_entity_poly.pdbx_seq_one_letter_code
_entity_poly.pdbx_strand_id
1 'polypeptide(L)'
;MNTFKMTHIAGAIFVALSSLSINAKADNVSLDEAILSVPGLMPSATLEMTDIPGLWFKDPVDGDALVVIKPGQAVQIKMSEETRSQHTITSLLWPVGARDFPVDQEKPSDASITKGLNTPGLYVFTCKVHPYMFGAVIVDDPESKGLDIGSELELVTGVKVPADSDIAKKLLRTFFVVTTPSLWRDYREPEWKVNLPDIPLNIKGQTISLSALSMTMPNKLLTPKTPGVGEVWVNTQFEMIQGKKKPGTATRIDVATWKLVNKVKGIKEEMNHPHNMWPDNTYRHIYQTQWFDKRLLTFERASGKVTSNIEVGESPSHVLTRPEDDLLYVAINGGEQVVKMTGGATPSAIKSINTGPHTSPHGHFITDDGKYLVTPNALASSVSVIDLNSEVNTEIPTGGVIPIAVWGTPDGQRAYAANLLGTPPQLLSSLTVIDIPGKKKLSDINLAADYDPVSGAISGEAYGLLPIQTPVSPD
;
A
#
# COMPACT_ATOMS: atom_id res chain seq x y z
N MET A 1 -8.19 12.94 17.53
CA MET A 1 -8.30 11.66 18.25
C MET A 1 -9.34 11.84 19.33
N ASN A 2 -10.54 11.35 19.07
CA ASN A 2 -11.67 11.49 19.97
C ASN A 2 -11.67 10.32 20.95
N THR A 3 -11.64 10.62 22.25
CA THR A 3 -12.04 9.77 23.39
C THR A 3 -12.00 8.25 23.16
N PHE A 4 -10.86 7.61 23.47
CA PHE A 4 -10.78 6.17 23.69
C PHE A 4 -11.81 5.77 24.76
N LYS A 5 -12.88 5.07 24.37
CA LYS A 5 -13.87 4.59 25.32
C LYS A 5 -13.39 3.29 25.94
N MET A 6 -12.93 3.34 27.18
CA MET A 6 -13.13 2.22 28.11
C MET A 6 -14.62 2.19 28.49
N THR A 7 -15.47 1.57 27.69
CA THR A 7 -16.87 1.35 28.08
C THR A 7 -16.97 0.20 29.07
N HIS A 8 -17.35 0.52 30.31
CA HIS A 8 -17.91 -0.44 31.26
C HIS A 8 -19.24 -0.98 30.71
N ILE A 9 -19.30 -2.28 30.40
CA ILE A 9 -20.55 -2.95 29.99
C ILE A 9 -21.33 -3.34 31.24
N ALA A 10 -22.41 -2.64 31.52
CA ALA A 10 -23.47 -3.09 32.41
C ALA A 10 -24.73 -3.41 31.57
N GLY A 11 -25.05 -4.71 31.51
CA GLY A 11 -26.38 -5.33 31.33
C GLY A 11 -27.32 -4.90 30.20
N ALA A 12 -27.64 -5.83 29.30
CA ALA A 12 -29.01 -6.31 29.09
C ALA A 12 -29.06 -7.52 28.14
N ILE A 13 -29.79 -8.54 28.56
CA ILE A 13 -30.23 -9.73 27.80
C ILE A 13 -31.74 -9.57 27.55
N PHE A 14 -32.24 -9.74 26.31
CA PHE A 14 -33.31 -10.67 25.88
C PHE A 14 -33.90 -10.35 24.47
N VAL A 15 -33.71 -11.32 23.55
CA VAL A 15 -34.62 -11.97 22.56
C VAL A 15 -35.57 -11.14 21.66
N ALA A 16 -35.46 -11.38 20.34
CA ALA A 16 -36.57 -11.88 19.51
C ALA A 16 -36.08 -12.49 18.19
N LEU A 17 -36.38 -13.79 17.99
CA LEU A 17 -36.37 -14.48 16.70
C LEU A 17 -37.62 -14.09 15.90
N SER A 18 -37.46 -13.72 14.63
CA SER A 18 -38.45 -14.07 13.59
C SER A 18 -37.82 -14.04 12.21
N SER A 19 -37.81 -15.22 11.58
CA SER A 19 -37.70 -15.54 10.16
C SER A 19 -37.68 -14.40 9.15
N LEU A 20 -36.60 -14.30 8.37
CA LEU A 20 -36.63 -13.76 7.01
C LEU A 20 -35.81 -14.67 6.09
N SER A 21 -36.50 -15.06 5.02
CA SER A 21 -36.15 -16.04 4.02
C SER A 21 -34.82 -15.72 3.34
N ILE A 22 -33.91 -16.70 3.33
CA ILE A 22 -32.68 -16.66 2.53
C ILE A 22 -33.08 -16.71 1.07
N ASN A 23 -32.85 -15.61 0.35
CA ASN A 23 -32.75 -15.60 -1.09
C ASN A 23 -31.64 -14.61 -1.49
N ALA A 24 -30.42 -14.93 -1.07
CA ALA A 24 -29.21 -14.30 -1.59
C ALA A 24 -28.51 -15.35 -2.46
N LYS A 25 -28.29 -15.00 -3.74
CA LYS A 25 -27.45 -15.76 -4.66
C LYS A 25 -26.05 -15.86 -4.06
N ALA A 26 -25.68 -17.06 -3.65
CA ALA A 26 -24.31 -17.40 -3.32
C ALA A 26 -23.55 -17.63 -4.63
N ASP A 27 -23.06 -16.54 -5.23
CA ASP A 27 -22.09 -16.62 -6.32
C ASP A 27 -20.78 -15.99 -5.80
N ASN A 28 -19.71 -16.82 -5.78
CA ASN A 28 -18.30 -16.47 -5.60
C ASN A 28 -17.75 -16.09 -4.21
N VAL A 29 -17.97 -16.90 -3.17
CA VAL A 29 -16.99 -16.95 -2.06
C VAL A 29 -15.96 -18.01 -2.42
N SER A 30 -14.67 -17.65 -2.57
CA SER A 30 -13.65 -18.69 -2.79
C SER A 30 -13.51 -19.54 -1.53
N LEU A 31 -13.17 -20.82 -1.69
CA LEU A 31 -12.94 -21.74 -0.56
C LEU A 31 -11.89 -21.16 0.43
N ASP A 32 -10.94 -20.38 -0.08
CA ASP A 32 -9.87 -19.77 0.71
C ASP A 32 -10.37 -18.60 1.58
N GLU A 33 -11.34 -17.81 1.11
CA GLU A 33 -11.98 -16.74 1.91
C GLU A 33 -12.86 -17.31 3.02
N ALA A 34 -13.51 -18.45 2.76
CA ALA A 34 -14.25 -19.21 3.75
C ALA A 34 -13.32 -19.80 4.84
N ILE A 35 -12.04 -20.08 4.54
CA ILE A 35 -11.05 -20.55 5.52
C ILE A 35 -10.58 -19.42 6.45
N LEU A 36 -10.53 -18.17 5.97
CA LEU A 36 -10.12 -17.02 6.78
C LEU A 36 -11.17 -16.59 7.82
N SER A 37 -12.43 -17.00 7.64
CA SER A 37 -13.53 -16.72 8.56
C SER A 37 -13.93 -17.96 9.35
N VAL A 38 -14.31 -17.79 10.61
CA VAL A 38 -14.90 -18.88 11.41
C VAL A 38 -16.42 -18.83 11.27
N PRO A 39 -17.09 -19.83 10.67
CA PRO A 39 -18.55 -19.84 10.51
C PRO A 39 -19.27 -19.75 11.86
N GLY A 40 -20.24 -18.84 11.97
CA GLY A 40 -21.06 -18.65 13.18
C GLY A 40 -20.41 -17.81 14.29
N LEU A 41 -19.19 -17.32 14.11
CA LEU A 41 -18.54 -16.40 15.04
C LEU A 41 -19.14 -14.99 14.91
N MET A 42 -19.74 -14.47 15.99
CA MET A 42 -20.28 -13.12 16.02
C MET A 42 -19.19 -12.09 16.33
N PRO A 43 -18.98 -11.06 15.49
CA PRO A 43 -17.97 -10.03 15.73
C PRO A 43 -18.37 -9.12 16.88
N SER A 44 -17.38 -8.74 17.69
CA SER A 44 -17.51 -7.76 18.78
C SER A 44 -17.11 -6.35 18.36
N ALA A 45 -16.35 -6.24 17.27
CA ALA A 45 -15.90 -4.98 16.67
C ALA A 45 -15.82 -5.15 15.15
N THR A 46 -15.82 -4.03 14.44
CA THR A 46 -15.76 -3.99 12.97
C THR A 46 -14.72 -2.97 12.53
N LEU A 47 -13.91 -3.32 11.53
CA LEU A 47 -13.12 -2.38 10.76
C LEU A 47 -13.63 -2.39 9.31
N GLU A 48 -14.06 -1.24 8.82
CA GLU A 48 -14.44 -1.03 7.43
C GLU A 48 -13.25 -0.54 6.62
N MET A 49 -12.97 -1.19 5.51
CA MET A 49 -11.95 -0.75 4.56
C MET A 49 -12.52 0.30 3.61
N THR A 50 -11.79 1.40 3.39
CA THR A 50 -12.23 2.53 2.57
C THR A 50 -11.12 3.03 1.66
N ASP A 51 -11.50 3.76 0.61
CA ASP A 51 -10.55 4.51 -0.22
C ASP A 51 -10.20 5.88 0.40
N ILE A 52 -10.66 6.23 1.60
CA ILE A 52 -10.46 7.58 2.14
C ILE A 52 -9.03 7.72 2.67
N PRO A 53 -8.23 8.69 2.19
CA PRO A 53 -6.86 8.87 2.65
C PRO A 53 -6.81 9.10 4.17
N GLY A 54 -5.99 8.29 4.86
CA GLY A 54 -5.87 8.30 6.31
C GLY A 54 -6.93 7.49 7.06
N LEU A 55 -8.03 7.12 6.42
CA LEU A 55 -9.13 6.34 7.02
C LEU A 55 -9.35 5.02 6.26
N TRP A 56 -8.26 4.43 5.77
CA TRP A 56 -8.30 3.23 4.94
C TRP A 56 -8.88 2.02 5.65
N PHE A 57 -8.72 1.96 6.97
CA PHE A 57 -9.51 1.13 7.86
C PHE A 57 -10.14 2.09 8.87
N LYS A 58 -11.42 1.89 9.19
CA LYS A 58 -12.12 2.70 10.19
C LYS A 58 -13.13 1.88 10.96
N ASP A 59 -13.25 2.10 12.26
CA ASP A 59 -14.43 1.70 13.00
C ASP A 59 -15.63 2.51 12.47
N PRO A 60 -16.75 1.87 12.06
CA PRO A 60 -17.92 2.59 11.57
C PRO A 60 -18.58 3.49 12.62
N VAL A 61 -18.25 3.36 13.91
CA VAL A 61 -18.84 4.12 15.02
C VAL A 61 -18.12 5.45 15.26
N ASP A 62 -16.79 5.44 15.38
CA ASP A 62 -16.00 6.63 15.73
C ASP A 62 -14.94 7.02 14.67
N GLY A 63 -14.70 6.17 13.68
CA GLY A 63 -13.78 6.42 12.59
C GLY A 63 -12.33 6.04 12.86
N ASP A 64 -12.01 5.49 14.03
CA ASP A 64 -10.64 5.14 14.38
C ASP A 64 -10.14 3.92 13.58
N ALA A 65 -8.89 3.95 13.15
CA ALA A 65 -8.27 2.81 12.44
C ALA A 65 -7.89 1.65 13.37
N LEU A 66 -8.18 1.78 14.67
CA LEU A 66 -7.82 0.83 15.71
C LEU A 66 -9.04 0.53 16.56
N VAL A 67 -9.29 -0.77 16.78
CA VAL A 67 -10.32 -1.24 17.73
C VAL A 67 -9.68 -2.05 18.85
N VAL A 68 -10.34 -2.08 20.01
CA VAL A 68 -9.91 -2.86 21.17
C VAL A 68 -10.96 -3.92 21.46
N ILE A 69 -10.54 -5.18 21.56
CA ILE A 69 -11.41 -6.32 21.91
C ILE A 69 -10.80 -7.14 23.04
N LYS A 70 -11.61 -7.96 23.70
CA LYS A 70 -11.16 -8.89 24.74
C LYS A 70 -10.63 -10.19 24.15
N PRO A 71 -9.72 -10.90 24.84
CA PRO A 71 -9.32 -12.26 24.48
C PRO A 71 -10.53 -13.17 24.22
N GLY A 72 -10.52 -13.87 23.07
CA GLY A 72 -11.58 -14.77 22.65
C GLY A 72 -12.72 -14.12 21.88
N GLN A 73 -12.71 -12.79 21.74
CA GLN A 73 -13.64 -12.09 20.87
C GLN A 73 -13.15 -12.05 19.42
N ALA A 74 -14.00 -11.55 18.53
CA ALA A 74 -13.73 -11.48 17.11
C ALA A 74 -13.87 -10.06 16.56
N VAL A 75 -13.13 -9.79 15.50
CA VAL A 75 -13.24 -8.59 14.67
C VAL A 75 -13.76 -9.00 13.29
N GLN A 76 -14.70 -8.23 12.74
CA GLN A 76 -15.03 -8.30 11.33
C GLN A 76 -14.23 -7.23 10.57
N ILE A 77 -13.54 -7.63 9.51
CA ILE A 77 -12.93 -6.69 8.56
C ILE A 77 -13.69 -6.84 7.25
N LYS A 78 -14.28 -5.74 6.76
CA LYS A 78 -15.13 -5.77 5.56
C LYS A 78 -14.89 -4.53 4.70
N MET A 79 -15.21 -4.63 3.42
CA MET A 79 -15.22 -3.44 2.55
C MET A 79 -16.38 -2.51 2.92
N SER A 80 -16.13 -1.21 2.85
CA SER A 80 -17.18 -0.19 2.89
C SER A 80 -17.82 -0.01 1.52
N GLU A 81 -19.01 0.60 1.47
CA GLU A 81 -19.62 1.05 0.21
C GLU A 81 -18.81 2.17 -0.48
N GLU A 82 -17.79 2.71 0.20
CA GLU A 82 -16.94 3.78 -0.31
C GLU A 82 -15.81 3.24 -1.19
N THR A 83 -15.56 1.93 -1.30
CA THR A 83 -14.48 1.41 -2.17
C THR A 83 -14.89 1.35 -3.64
N ARG A 84 -13.92 1.42 -4.56
CA ARG A 84 -14.15 1.22 -6.02
C ARG A 84 -13.25 0.17 -6.66
N SER A 85 -12.29 -0.32 -5.91
CA SER A 85 -11.40 -1.41 -6.25
C SER A 85 -11.51 -2.50 -5.20
N GLN A 86 -11.10 -3.70 -5.58
CA GLN A 86 -10.93 -4.79 -4.63
C GLN A 86 -9.69 -4.57 -3.78
N HIS A 87 -9.70 -5.12 -2.56
CA HIS A 87 -8.59 -5.01 -1.61
C HIS A 87 -8.22 -6.39 -1.06
N THR A 88 -7.10 -6.43 -0.35
CA THR A 88 -6.67 -7.62 0.41
C THR A 88 -6.67 -7.30 1.89
N ILE A 89 -6.88 -8.32 2.71
CA ILE A 89 -6.85 -8.30 4.16
C ILE A 89 -5.76 -9.26 4.57
N THR A 90 -4.59 -8.71 4.88
CA THR A 90 -3.40 -9.48 5.26
C THR A 90 -2.81 -8.92 6.54
N SER A 91 -2.24 -9.80 7.38
CA SER A 91 -1.52 -9.40 8.58
C SER A 91 -0.14 -8.84 8.24
N LEU A 92 0.19 -7.67 8.79
CA LEU A 92 1.52 -7.08 8.73
C LEU A 92 2.38 -7.49 9.92
N LEU A 93 1.78 -7.49 11.13
CA LEU A 93 2.39 -7.97 12.36
C LEU A 93 1.34 -8.45 13.37
N TRP A 94 1.74 -9.34 14.27
CA TRP A 94 0.89 -9.94 15.30
C TRP A 94 1.71 -10.37 16.53
N PRO A 95 1.07 -10.68 17.68
CA PRO A 95 1.78 -11.22 18.84
C PRO A 95 2.33 -12.62 18.56
N VAL A 96 3.57 -12.88 18.99
CA VAL A 96 4.19 -14.21 18.82
C VAL A 96 3.33 -15.31 19.45
N GLY A 97 3.09 -16.38 18.69
CA GLY A 97 2.29 -17.53 19.14
C GLY A 97 0.77 -17.36 18.99
N ALA A 98 0.30 -16.26 18.36
CA ALA A 98 -1.08 -16.17 17.90
C ALA A 98 -1.40 -17.32 16.93
N ARG A 99 -2.48 -18.05 17.21
CA ARG A 99 -2.95 -19.16 16.37
C ARG A 99 -3.56 -18.65 15.08
N ASP A 100 -3.40 -19.40 13.99
CA ASP A 100 -3.99 -19.11 12.69
C ASP A 100 -3.53 -17.77 12.10
N PHE A 101 -2.26 -17.41 12.35
CA PHE A 101 -1.57 -16.27 11.74
C PHE A 101 -0.37 -16.78 10.89
N PRO A 102 -0.01 -16.06 9.80
CA PRO A 102 -0.63 -14.83 9.30
C PRO A 102 -2.05 -15.05 8.76
N VAL A 103 -2.91 -14.03 8.87
CA VAL A 103 -4.07 -13.91 7.98
C VAL A 103 -3.51 -13.42 6.65
N ASP A 104 -3.73 -14.14 5.57
CA ASP A 104 -3.26 -13.72 4.26
C ASP A 104 -4.28 -14.02 3.17
N GLN A 105 -4.82 -12.97 2.53
CA GLN A 105 -5.63 -13.12 1.33
C GLN A 105 -4.71 -13.26 0.10
N GLU A 106 -4.87 -14.37 -0.63
CA GLU A 106 -4.06 -14.67 -1.81
C GLU A 106 -4.32 -13.73 -2.98
N LYS A 107 -5.53 -13.18 -3.07
CA LYS A 107 -5.95 -12.27 -4.13
C LYS A 107 -6.88 -11.18 -3.60
N PRO A 108 -6.97 -10.04 -4.30
CA PRO A 108 -7.91 -8.99 -3.95
C PRO A 108 -9.36 -9.45 -4.15
N SER A 109 -10.25 -9.06 -3.25
CA SER A 109 -11.69 -9.29 -3.38
C SER A 109 -12.51 -8.28 -2.58
N ASP A 110 -13.83 -8.42 -2.65
CA ASP A 110 -14.79 -7.66 -1.83
C ASP A 110 -15.23 -8.43 -0.58
N ALA A 111 -14.61 -9.59 -0.32
CA ALA A 111 -15.00 -10.45 0.78
C ALA A 111 -14.62 -9.84 2.14
N SER A 112 -15.54 -9.98 3.10
CA SER A 112 -15.26 -9.71 4.51
C SER A 112 -14.64 -10.92 5.18
N ILE A 113 -13.75 -10.71 6.14
CA ILE A 113 -13.31 -11.76 7.06
C ILE A 113 -13.85 -11.51 8.47
N THR A 114 -14.11 -12.59 9.22
CA THR A 114 -14.36 -12.52 10.67
C THR A 114 -13.33 -13.34 11.41
N LYS A 115 -12.43 -12.67 12.12
CA LYS A 115 -11.27 -13.28 12.78
C LYS A 115 -11.42 -13.24 14.30
N GLY A 116 -11.43 -14.42 14.93
CA GLY A 116 -11.30 -14.56 16.38
C GLY A 116 -9.86 -14.36 16.82
N LEU A 117 -9.65 -13.57 17.87
CA LEU A 117 -8.32 -13.27 18.42
C LEU A 117 -8.27 -13.62 19.91
N ASN A 118 -7.33 -14.48 20.28
CA ASN A 118 -7.22 -15.01 21.64
C ASN A 118 -5.98 -14.51 22.38
N THR A 119 -4.86 -14.32 21.66
CA THR A 119 -3.59 -13.92 22.28
C THR A 119 -3.62 -12.40 22.53
N PRO A 120 -3.38 -11.93 23.77
CA PRO A 120 -3.26 -10.51 24.04
C PRO A 120 -2.12 -9.86 23.23
N GLY A 121 -2.32 -8.61 22.83
CA GLY A 121 -1.33 -7.80 22.11
C GLY A 121 -1.86 -7.12 20.85
N LEU A 122 -0.93 -6.52 20.11
CA LEU A 122 -1.22 -5.73 18.90
C LEU A 122 -1.22 -6.60 17.64
N TYR A 123 -2.30 -6.52 16.87
CA TYR A 123 -2.46 -7.05 15.53
C TYR A 123 -2.60 -5.91 14.54
N VAL A 124 -1.83 -5.91 13.45
CA VAL A 124 -1.95 -4.92 12.37
C VAL A 124 -2.26 -5.63 11.06
N PHE A 125 -3.26 -5.12 10.36
CA PHE A 125 -3.68 -5.57 9.04
C PHE A 125 -3.34 -4.52 7.99
N THR A 126 -3.11 -4.97 6.77
CA THR A 126 -2.82 -4.13 5.61
C THR A 126 -3.40 -4.71 4.33
N CYS A 127 -3.48 -3.87 3.29
CA CYS A 127 -3.76 -4.29 1.92
C CYS A 127 -2.45 -4.43 1.14
N LYS A 128 -2.13 -5.62 0.63
CA LYS A 128 -0.93 -5.84 -0.20
C LYS A 128 -1.00 -5.16 -1.57
N VAL A 129 -2.20 -4.93 -2.10
CA VAL A 129 -2.43 -4.12 -3.32
C VAL A 129 -2.14 -2.65 -3.03
N HIS A 130 -2.51 -2.17 -1.84
CA HIS A 130 -2.38 -0.77 -1.42
C HIS A 130 -1.63 -0.71 -0.07
N PRO A 131 -0.30 -0.93 -0.05
CA PRO A 131 0.49 -1.22 1.17
C PRO A 131 0.54 -0.11 2.24
N TYR A 132 -0.15 1.01 2.03
CA TYR A 132 -0.30 2.11 2.99
C TYR A 132 -1.62 2.06 3.78
N MET A 133 -2.54 1.17 3.39
CA MET A 133 -3.77 0.95 4.13
C MET A 133 -3.42 0.16 5.39
N PHE A 134 -3.66 0.74 6.57
CA PHE A 134 -3.44 0.07 7.85
C PHE A 134 -4.67 0.14 8.74
N GLY A 135 -4.96 -0.98 9.41
CA GLY A 135 -5.92 -1.09 10.49
C GLY A 135 -5.36 -1.97 11.61
N ALA A 136 -5.76 -1.73 12.84
CA ALA A 136 -5.22 -2.44 13.99
C ALA A 136 -6.31 -2.97 14.92
N VAL A 137 -6.00 -4.07 15.58
CA VAL A 137 -6.77 -4.60 16.69
C VAL A 137 -5.84 -4.82 17.85
N ILE A 138 -6.19 -4.25 19.00
CA ILE A 138 -5.55 -4.57 20.27
C ILE A 138 -6.45 -5.58 20.99
N VAL A 139 -5.88 -6.74 21.31
CA VAL A 139 -6.54 -7.72 22.18
C VAL A 139 -6.05 -7.48 23.59
N ASP A 140 -6.92 -7.00 24.45
CA ASP A 140 -6.54 -6.52 25.78
C ASP A 140 -7.54 -6.97 26.85
N ASP A 141 -7.01 -7.32 28.02
CA ASP A 141 -7.84 -7.59 29.20
C ASP A 141 -8.24 -6.23 29.81
N PRO A 142 -9.53 -5.96 30.06
CA PRO A 142 -9.96 -4.71 30.70
C PRO A 142 -9.28 -4.40 32.05
N GLU A 143 -8.73 -5.41 32.73
CA GLU A 143 -7.99 -5.25 33.99
C GLU A 143 -6.50 -4.88 33.78
N SER A 144 -6.03 -4.81 32.54
CA SER A 144 -4.65 -4.44 32.21
C SER A 144 -4.35 -2.99 32.58
N LYS A 145 -3.09 -2.72 32.93
CA LYS A 145 -2.61 -1.36 33.20
C LYS A 145 -2.14 -0.70 31.91
N GLY A 146 -3.12 -0.25 31.11
CA GLY A 146 -2.90 0.32 29.78
C GLY A 146 -2.97 -0.73 28.69
N LEU A 147 -3.20 -0.28 27.45
CA LEU A 147 -3.46 -1.15 26.30
C LEU A 147 -2.28 -2.11 26.07
N ASP A 148 -2.53 -3.41 26.12
CA ASP A 148 -1.51 -4.43 25.91
C ASP A 148 -1.08 -4.50 24.44
N ILE A 149 0.17 -4.14 24.18
CA ILE A 149 0.79 -4.24 22.85
C ILE A 149 1.51 -5.60 22.68
N GLY A 150 1.63 -6.38 23.74
CA GLY A 150 2.34 -7.65 23.81
C GLY A 150 3.79 -7.50 24.27
N SER A 151 4.49 -8.63 24.37
CA SER A 151 5.91 -8.69 24.75
C SER A 151 6.85 -8.82 23.54
N GLU A 152 6.39 -9.52 22.51
CA GLU A 152 7.13 -9.81 21.28
C GLU A 152 6.15 -9.84 20.09
N LEU A 153 6.57 -9.28 18.97
CA LEU A 153 5.80 -9.17 17.74
C LEU A 153 6.46 -9.99 16.64
N GLU A 154 5.66 -10.75 15.90
CA GLU A 154 6.05 -11.43 14.68
C GLU A 154 5.55 -10.62 13.48
N LEU A 155 6.44 -10.35 12.52
CA LEU A 155 6.10 -9.63 11.30
C LEU A 155 5.80 -10.61 10.16
N VAL A 156 5.16 -10.12 9.10
CA VAL A 156 4.89 -10.89 7.86
C VAL A 156 6.16 -11.46 7.21
N THR A 157 7.34 -10.92 7.53
CA THR A 157 8.64 -11.45 7.13
C THR A 157 9.10 -12.67 7.94
N GLY A 158 8.31 -13.13 8.91
CA GLY A 158 8.65 -14.19 9.86
C GLY A 158 9.61 -13.76 10.97
N VAL A 159 10.00 -12.47 11.01
CA VAL A 159 10.91 -11.96 12.04
C VAL A 159 10.17 -11.65 13.32
N LYS A 160 10.81 -12.01 14.44
CA LYS A 160 10.34 -11.71 15.79
C LYS A 160 11.16 -10.57 16.38
N VAL A 161 10.46 -9.58 16.91
CA VAL A 161 11.08 -8.42 17.57
C VAL A 161 10.44 -8.17 18.92
N PRO A 162 11.21 -7.78 19.94
CA PRO A 162 10.65 -7.31 21.19
C PRO A 162 9.69 -6.13 20.97
N ALA A 163 8.55 -6.10 21.67
CA ALA A 163 7.59 -5.01 21.54
C ALA A 163 8.14 -3.65 22.04
N ASP A 164 9.19 -3.67 22.87
CA ASP A 164 9.93 -2.50 23.35
C ASP A 164 11.13 -2.11 22.47
N SER A 165 11.38 -2.82 21.37
CA SER A 165 12.45 -2.51 20.41
C SER A 165 12.26 -1.16 19.72
N ASP A 166 13.35 -0.58 19.21
CA ASP A 166 13.30 0.67 18.44
C ASP A 166 12.40 0.54 17.20
N ILE A 167 12.52 -0.57 16.47
CA ILE A 167 11.70 -0.81 15.28
C ILE A 167 10.20 -0.93 15.62
N ALA A 168 9.82 -1.63 16.70
CA ALA A 168 8.42 -1.75 17.11
C ALA A 168 7.82 -0.39 17.47
N LYS A 169 8.57 0.45 18.20
CA LYS A 169 8.17 1.82 18.53
C LYS A 169 8.06 2.72 17.29
N LYS A 170 8.97 2.59 16.32
CA LYS A 170 8.91 3.30 15.03
C LYS A 170 7.69 2.88 14.21
N LEU A 171 7.40 1.58 14.12
CA LEU A 171 6.21 1.07 13.44
C LEU A 171 4.92 1.55 14.10
N LEU A 172 4.84 1.51 15.43
CA LEU A 172 3.67 2.00 16.17
C LEU A 172 3.41 3.49 15.93
N ARG A 173 4.45 4.33 15.99
CA ARG A 173 4.33 5.74 15.63
C ARG A 173 3.93 5.94 14.18
N THR A 174 4.50 5.16 13.26
CA THR A 174 4.20 5.22 11.83
C THR A 174 2.74 4.88 11.58
N PHE A 175 2.20 3.85 12.25
CA PHE A 175 0.78 3.51 12.18
C PHE A 175 -0.09 4.73 12.47
N PHE A 176 0.11 5.41 13.61
CA PHE A 176 -0.67 6.59 13.95
C PHE A 176 -0.47 7.76 12.98
N VAL A 177 0.75 8.00 12.52
CA VAL A 177 1.02 9.06 11.53
C VAL A 177 0.26 8.78 10.23
N VAL A 178 0.30 7.54 9.74
CA VAL A 178 -0.34 7.15 8.49
C VAL A 178 -1.86 7.27 8.63
N THR A 179 -2.45 6.69 9.67
CA THR A 179 -3.91 6.62 9.87
C THR A 179 -4.55 7.86 10.49
N THR A 180 -3.79 8.93 10.71
CA THR A 180 -4.32 10.17 11.30
C THR A 180 -3.89 11.38 10.47
N PRO A 181 -4.72 11.85 9.52
CA PRO A 181 -4.39 12.99 8.64
C PRO A 181 -3.92 14.25 9.36
N SER A 182 -4.42 14.52 10.58
CA SER A 182 -3.97 15.68 11.37
C SER A 182 -2.52 15.57 11.87
N LEU A 183 -1.90 14.40 11.79
CA LEU A 183 -0.49 14.17 12.10
C LEU A 183 0.40 14.23 10.85
N TRP A 184 -0.17 14.40 9.66
CA TRP A 184 0.60 14.48 8.42
C TRP A 184 1.44 15.76 8.39
N ARG A 185 2.55 15.66 7.68
CA ARG A 185 3.53 16.73 7.57
C ARG A 185 2.97 17.90 6.76
N ASP A 186 2.80 19.04 7.42
CA ASP A 186 2.43 20.30 6.77
C ASP A 186 3.64 21.18 6.52
N TYR A 187 4.10 21.25 5.27
CA TYR A 187 5.27 22.05 4.87
C TYR A 187 5.03 23.57 4.90
N ARG A 188 3.84 24.05 5.29
CA ARG A 188 3.59 25.47 5.58
C ARG A 188 4.11 25.88 6.96
N GLU A 189 4.22 24.91 7.87
CA GLU A 189 4.76 25.11 9.22
C GLU A 189 6.28 24.90 9.23
N PRO A 190 7.05 25.61 10.09
CA PRO A 190 8.50 25.48 10.15
C PRO A 190 8.97 24.13 10.73
N GLU A 191 8.11 23.42 11.44
CA GLU A 191 8.37 22.13 12.08
C GLU A 191 7.20 21.18 11.86
N TRP A 192 7.50 19.90 11.67
CA TRP A 192 6.53 18.82 11.73
C TRP A 192 6.47 18.30 13.16
N LYS A 193 5.33 18.52 13.82
CA LYS A 193 5.07 18.07 15.19
C LYS A 193 4.10 16.89 15.15
N VAL A 194 4.61 15.70 15.46
CA VAL A 194 3.81 14.50 15.67
C VAL A 194 3.49 14.42 17.15
N ASN A 195 2.33 14.97 17.54
CA ASN A 195 1.86 14.99 18.91
C ASN A 195 0.89 13.81 19.14
N LEU A 196 1.40 12.74 19.73
CA LEU A 196 0.59 11.56 20.04
C LEU A 196 -0.13 11.74 21.40
N PRO A 197 -1.32 11.16 21.58
CA PRO A 197 -2.11 11.33 22.78
C PRO A 197 -1.50 10.60 23.98
N ASP A 198 -1.84 11.07 25.18
CA ASP A 198 -1.41 10.44 26.43
C ASP A 198 -2.27 9.20 26.74
N ILE A 199 -1.94 8.09 26.09
CA ILE A 199 -2.61 6.81 26.25
C ILE A 199 -1.64 5.85 26.94
N PRO A 200 -2.01 5.22 28.06
CA PRO A 200 -1.17 4.22 28.70
C PRO A 200 -1.10 2.96 27.82
N LEU A 201 0.10 2.56 27.46
CA LEU A 201 0.44 1.33 26.76
C LEU A 201 1.17 0.40 27.71
N ASN A 202 0.75 -0.85 27.78
CA ASN A 202 1.49 -1.90 28.46
C ASN A 202 2.42 -2.58 27.46
N ILE A 203 3.73 -2.44 27.68
CA ILE A 203 4.78 -3.08 26.89
C ILE A 203 5.64 -3.90 27.84
N LYS A 204 5.58 -5.22 27.72
CA LYS A 204 6.31 -6.16 28.62
C LYS A 204 6.07 -5.90 30.12
N GLY A 205 4.84 -5.55 30.49
CA GLY A 205 4.49 -5.26 31.89
C GLY A 205 4.91 -3.88 32.39
N GLN A 206 5.54 -3.06 31.54
CA GLN A 206 5.81 -1.66 31.84
C GLN A 206 4.76 -0.78 31.16
N THR A 207 4.13 0.09 31.94
CA THR A 207 3.22 1.10 31.40
C THR A 207 4.02 2.31 30.94
N ILE A 208 3.98 2.61 29.64
CA ILE A 208 4.49 3.87 29.07
C ILE A 208 3.34 4.66 28.46
N SER A 209 3.48 5.97 28.35
CA SER A 209 2.53 6.78 27.58
C SER A 209 2.85 6.70 26.09
N LEU A 210 1.85 6.55 25.22
CA LEU A 210 2.00 6.67 23.76
C LEU A 210 2.59 8.03 23.37
N SER A 211 2.31 9.09 24.14
CA SER A 211 2.89 10.42 23.92
C SER A 211 4.41 10.44 24.01
N ALA A 212 5.05 9.48 24.69
CA ALA A 212 6.49 9.32 24.74
C ALA A 212 7.12 8.99 23.37
N LEU A 213 6.31 8.57 22.40
CA LEU A 213 6.75 8.36 21.01
C LEU A 213 6.60 9.62 20.15
N SER A 214 6.06 10.72 20.67
CA SER A 214 5.92 11.98 19.93
C SER A 214 7.28 12.47 19.40
N MET A 215 7.26 13.19 18.29
CA MET A 215 8.48 13.75 17.70
C MET A 215 8.27 15.13 17.10
N THR A 216 9.34 15.91 17.02
CA THR A 216 9.39 17.16 16.28
C THR A 216 10.58 17.12 15.32
N MET A 217 10.34 17.46 14.06
CA MET A 217 11.39 17.54 13.04
C MET A 217 11.27 18.83 12.23
N PRO A 218 12.37 19.40 11.73
CA PRO A 218 12.31 20.62 10.92
C PRO A 218 11.62 20.37 9.58
N ASN A 219 10.76 21.30 9.14
CA ASN A 219 10.17 21.32 7.80
C ASN A 219 10.99 22.20 6.88
N LYS A 220 12.13 21.65 6.43
CA LYS A 220 12.97 22.34 5.47
C LYS A 220 12.59 21.90 4.06
N LEU A 221 11.93 22.78 3.32
CA LEU A 221 11.85 22.65 1.86
C LEU A 221 13.21 23.03 1.27
N LEU A 222 13.72 22.18 0.38
CA LEU A 222 14.91 22.46 -0.40
C LEU A 222 14.48 22.85 -1.81
N THR A 223 14.66 24.13 -2.15
CA THR A 223 14.51 24.57 -3.54
C THR A 223 15.85 24.41 -4.25
N PRO A 224 15.91 23.68 -5.37
CA PRO A 224 17.13 23.59 -6.18
C PRO A 224 17.63 24.98 -6.57
N LYS A 225 18.93 25.24 -6.36
CA LYS A 225 19.56 26.54 -6.67
C LYS A 225 19.64 26.79 -8.18
N THR A 226 19.77 25.71 -8.95
CA THR A 226 19.79 25.76 -10.42
C THR A 226 18.35 25.60 -10.91
N PRO A 227 17.82 26.55 -11.67
CA PRO A 227 16.52 26.40 -12.33
C PRO A 227 16.51 25.13 -13.20
N GLY A 228 15.44 24.34 -13.10
CA GLY A 228 15.23 23.20 -13.99
C GLY A 228 14.84 23.64 -15.41
N VAL A 229 14.83 22.68 -16.34
CA VAL A 229 14.34 22.89 -17.71
C VAL A 229 13.03 22.13 -17.89
N GLY A 230 12.00 22.81 -18.38
CA GLY A 230 10.70 22.21 -18.70
C GLY A 230 9.74 22.19 -17.51
N GLU A 231 9.16 21.03 -17.23
CA GLU A 231 8.08 20.87 -16.26
C GLU A 231 8.15 19.52 -15.53
N VAL A 232 7.46 19.45 -14.40
CA VAL A 232 7.17 18.20 -13.70
C VAL A 232 5.66 18.06 -13.56
N TRP A 233 5.18 16.84 -13.76
CA TRP A 233 3.82 16.44 -13.45
C TRP A 233 3.81 15.62 -12.16
N VAL A 234 2.93 16.01 -11.24
CA VAL A 234 2.78 15.38 -9.94
C VAL A 234 1.38 14.78 -9.84
N ASN A 235 1.31 13.49 -9.55
CA ASN A 235 0.09 12.87 -9.06
C ASN A 235 -0.17 13.38 -7.65
N THR A 236 -1.08 14.33 -7.54
CA THR A 236 -1.59 14.81 -6.26
C THR A 236 -2.65 13.81 -5.78
N GLN A 237 -2.18 12.59 -5.50
CA GLN A 237 -2.96 11.36 -5.34
C GLN A 237 -4.09 11.47 -4.31
N PHE A 238 -3.79 12.11 -3.17
CA PHE A 238 -4.73 12.27 -2.06
C PHE A 238 -5.41 13.66 -2.02
N GLU A 239 -5.21 14.50 -3.04
CA GLU A 239 -5.79 15.84 -3.04
C GLU A 239 -7.31 15.79 -3.18
N MET A 240 -8.01 16.32 -2.17
CA MET A 240 -9.45 16.57 -2.23
C MET A 240 -9.72 17.94 -2.83
N ILE A 241 -10.65 18.00 -3.78
CA ILE A 241 -11.12 19.25 -4.37
C ILE A 241 -12.65 19.32 -4.31
N GLN A 242 -13.19 20.52 -4.18
CA GLN A 242 -14.63 20.75 -4.18
C GLN A 242 -15.28 20.15 -5.44
N GLY A 243 -16.37 19.42 -5.26
CA GLY A 243 -17.12 18.77 -6.34
C GLY A 243 -16.70 17.33 -6.63
N LYS A 244 -15.69 16.78 -5.94
CA LYS A 244 -15.34 15.36 -6.00
C LYS A 244 -15.60 14.66 -4.67
N LYS A 245 -16.02 13.39 -4.74
CA LYS A 245 -16.09 12.48 -3.59
C LYS A 245 -14.79 11.69 -3.41
N LYS A 246 -14.05 11.49 -4.50
CA LYS A 246 -12.77 10.76 -4.53
C LYS A 246 -11.58 11.71 -4.65
N PRO A 247 -10.46 11.44 -3.95
CA PRO A 247 -9.27 12.26 -4.04
C PRO A 247 -8.54 12.04 -5.36
N GLY A 248 -7.74 13.02 -5.78
CA GLY A 248 -6.81 12.87 -6.88
C GLY A 248 -6.93 13.95 -7.95
N THR A 249 -5.78 14.48 -8.34
CA THR A 249 -5.63 15.38 -9.50
C THR A 249 -4.27 15.16 -10.15
N ALA A 250 -4.04 15.74 -11.34
CA ALA A 250 -2.71 15.88 -11.93
C ALA A 250 -2.26 17.34 -11.85
N THR A 251 -1.08 17.60 -11.32
CA THR A 251 -0.56 18.96 -11.11
C THR A 251 0.69 19.19 -11.96
N ARG A 252 0.68 20.21 -12.82
CA ARG A 252 1.83 20.63 -13.65
C ARG A 252 2.56 21.79 -12.99
N ILE A 253 3.87 21.64 -12.83
CA ILE A 253 4.76 22.63 -12.21
C ILE A 253 5.85 23.01 -13.21
N ASP A 254 6.11 24.31 -13.35
CA ASP A 254 7.28 24.82 -14.07
C ASP A 254 8.50 24.67 -13.17
N VAL A 255 9.53 23.93 -13.61
CA VAL A 255 10.71 23.65 -12.75
C VAL A 255 11.77 24.75 -12.76
N ALA A 256 11.64 25.74 -13.64
CA ALA A 256 12.50 26.91 -13.59
C ALA A 256 12.10 27.85 -12.45
N THR A 257 10.79 27.91 -12.15
CA THR A 257 10.19 28.83 -11.18
C THR A 257 9.53 28.15 -9.98
N TRP A 258 9.34 26.83 -10.03
CA TRP A 258 8.57 26.02 -9.09
C TRP A 258 7.12 26.48 -8.90
N LYS A 259 6.57 27.19 -9.90
CA LYS A 259 5.18 27.68 -9.87
C LYS A 259 4.23 26.67 -10.50
N LEU A 260 3.02 26.62 -9.94
CA LEU A 260 1.90 25.89 -10.53
C LEU A 260 1.56 26.48 -11.90
N VAL A 261 1.51 25.62 -12.93
CA VAL A 261 1.12 25.98 -14.29
C VAL A 261 -0.33 25.60 -14.57
N ASN A 262 -0.69 24.35 -14.27
CA ASN A 262 -2.02 23.81 -14.54
C ASN A 262 -2.37 22.70 -13.55
N LYS A 263 -3.67 22.44 -13.37
CA LYS A 263 -4.19 21.32 -12.59
C LYS A 263 -5.34 20.64 -13.33
N VAL A 264 -5.16 19.37 -13.66
CA VAL A 264 -6.22 18.51 -14.20
C VAL A 264 -7.03 17.98 -13.04
N LYS A 265 -8.26 18.48 -12.91
CA LYS A 265 -9.11 18.24 -11.74
C LYS A 265 -9.88 16.92 -11.79
N GLY A 266 -10.25 16.44 -12.99
CA GLY A 266 -10.99 15.19 -13.17
C GLY A 266 -12.32 15.13 -12.42
N ILE A 267 -13.07 16.23 -12.40
CA ILE A 267 -14.33 16.32 -11.64
C ILE A 267 -15.40 15.42 -12.28
N LYS A 268 -15.54 15.46 -13.61
CA LYS A 268 -16.56 14.69 -14.33
C LYS A 268 -16.24 13.19 -14.32
N GLU A 269 -14.95 12.88 -14.41
CA GLU A 269 -14.41 11.54 -14.42
C GLU A 269 -14.33 10.93 -13.02
N GLU A 270 -14.50 11.77 -12.00
CA GLU A 270 -14.36 11.44 -10.59
C GLU A 270 -13.07 10.68 -10.29
N MET A 271 -11.94 11.26 -10.73
CA MET A 271 -10.62 10.67 -10.55
C MET A 271 -10.41 10.11 -9.14
N ASN A 272 -9.87 8.91 -9.03
CA ASN A 272 -9.69 8.23 -7.76
C ASN A 272 -8.25 7.73 -7.61
N HIS A 273 -7.46 8.40 -6.77
CA HIS A 273 -6.08 8.02 -6.45
C HIS A 273 -5.17 7.84 -7.68
N PRO A 274 -4.89 8.90 -8.44
CA PRO A 274 -3.95 8.82 -9.53
C PRO A 274 -2.57 8.41 -9.01
N HIS A 275 -1.96 7.41 -9.63
CA HIS A 275 -0.80 6.73 -9.04
C HIS A 275 0.46 6.85 -9.89
N ASN A 276 0.39 6.53 -11.18
CA ASN A 276 1.48 6.73 -12.12
C ASN A 276 1.03 7.61 -13.30
N MET A 277 2.00 8.28 -13.94
CA MET A 277 1.77 9.04 -15.17
C MET A 277 2.88 8.77 -16.18
N TRP A 278 2.52 8.69 -17.44
CA TRP A 278 3.47 8.56 -18.54
C TRP A 278 2.96 9.28 -19.80
N PRO A 279 3.84 9.99 -20.55
CA PRO A 279 3.43 10.63 -21.79
C PRO A 279 3.50 9.68 -22.99
N ASP A 280 2.83 10.05 -24.08
CA ASP A 280 3.09 9.49 -25.41
C ASP A 280 4.45 9.97 -25.96
N ASN A 281 4.96 9.33 -27.02
CA ASN A 281 6.24 9.70 -27.63
C ASN A 281 6.25 11.11 -28.27
N THR A 282 5.07 11.72 -28.49
CA THR A 282 4.94 13.10 -28.96
C THR A 282 4.77 14.12 -27.84
N TYR A 283 4.72 13.67 -26.58
CA TYR A 283 4.45 14.47 -25.39
C TYR A 283 3.19 15.36 -25.52
N ARG A 284 2.18 14.91 -26.27
CA ARG A 284 0.89 15.59 -26.42
C ARG A 284 -0.15 15.05 -25.45
N HIS A 285 -0.08 13.77 -25.12
CA HIS A 285 -1.01 13.08 -24.24
C HIS A 285 -0.27 12.54 -23.02
N ILE A 286 -0.93 12.61 -21.86
CA ILE A 286 -0.47 11.96 -20.62
C ILE A 286 -1.50 10.92 -20.23
N TYR A 287 -1.01 9.71 -19.96
CA TYR A 287 -1.74 8.57 -19.44
C TYR A 287 -1.56 8.54 -17.93
N GLN A 288 -2.65 8.37 -17.18
CA GLN A 288 -2.65 8.38 -15.73
C GLN A 288 -3.50 7.22 -15.20
N THR A 289 -2.89 6.35 -14.40
CA THR A 289 -3.58 5.24 -13.75
C THR A 289 -4.31 5.71 -12.51
N GLN A 290 -5.48 5.12 -12.23
CA GLN A 290 -6.28 5.37 -11.04
C GLN A 290 -6.29 4.14 -10.14
N TRP A 291 -5.41 4.09 -9.14
CA TRP A 291 -5.02 2.85 -8.44
C TRP A 291 -6.06 2.31 -7.46
N PHE A 292 -7.02 3.13 -7.05
CA PHE A 292 -8.18 2.70 -6.25
C PHE A 292 -9.47 2.62 -7.11
N ASP A 293 -9.33 2.54 -8.43
CA ASP A 293 -10.41 2.37 -9.40
C ASP A 293 -9.95 1.33 -10.42
N LYS A 294 -10.62 1.27 -11.57
CA LYS A 294 -10.33 0.32 -12.64
C LYS A 294 -9.86 0.99 -13.92
N ARG A 295 -9.43 2.25 -13.83
CA ARG A 295 -9.40 3.17 -14.98
C ARG A 295 -8.03 3.74 -15.32
N LEU A 296 -7.83 3.96 -16.62
CA LEU A 296 -6.77 4.76 -17.20
C LEU A 296 -7.36 6.05 -17.77
N LEU A 297 -6.93 7.19 -17.24
CA LEU A 297 -7.33 8.50 -17.72
C LEU A 297 -6.28 9.05 -18.69
N THR A 298 -6.72 9.67 -19.77
CA THR A 298 -5.86 10.36 -20.74
C THR A 298 -6.23 11.84 -20.81
N PHE A 299 -5.24 12.72 -20.78
CA PHE A 299 -5.44 14.15 -20.97
C PHE A 299 -4.36 14.77 -21.85
N GLU A 300 -4.71 15.87 -22.51
CA GLU A 300 -3.76 16.68 -23.27
C GLU A 300 -2.77 17.38 -22.32
N ARG A 301 -1.48 17.21 -22.53
CA ARG A 301 -0.43 17.82 -21.72
C ARG A 301 -0.52 19.35 -21.69
N ALA A 302 -0.78 19.97 -22.84
CA ALA A 302 -0.76 21.43 -22.97
C ALA A 302 -1.95 22.09 -22.23
N SER A 303 -3.16 21.60 -22.48
CA SER A 303 -4.41 22.20 -21.99
C SER A 303 -4.90 21.59 -20.67
N GLY A 304 -4.48 20.37 -20.34
CA GLY A 304 -5.05 19.56 -19.26
C GLY A 304 -6.46 19.03 -19.57
N LYS A 305 -6.92 19.14 -20.83
CA LYS A 305 -8.22 18.64 -21.24
C LYS A 305 -8.22 17.12 -21.24
N VAL A 306 -9.12 16.52 -20.47
CA VAL A 306 -9.35 15.08 -20.48
C VAL A 306 -9.93 14.66 -21.83
N THR A 307 -9.33 13.66 -22.46
CA THR A 307 -9.73 13.11 -23.75
C THR A 307 -10.34 11.71 -23.64
N SER A 308 -9.98 10.97 -22.59
CA SER A 308 -10.44 9.59 -22.38
C SER A 308 -10.38 9.21 -20.90
N ASN A 309 -11.26 8.30 -20.47
CA ASN A 309 -11.23 7.65 -19.17
C ASN A 309 -11.84 6.26 -19.31
N ILE A 310 -10.99 5.26 -19.52
CA ILE A 310 -11.39 3.90 -19.91
C ILE A 310 -11.11 2.91 -18.81
N GLU A 311 -11.91 1.85 -18.75
CA GLU A 311 -11.67 0.71 -17.86
C GLU A 311 -10.57 -0.18 -18.43
N VAL A 312 -9.59 -0.53 -17.60
CA VAL A 312 -8.41 -1.33 -17.97
C VAL A 312 -8.21 -2.55 -17.05
N GLY A 313 -8.87 -2.60 -15.89
CA GLY A 313 -8.79 -3.70 -14.93
C GLY A 313 -8.61 -3.20 -13.49
N GLU A 314 -8.70 -4.09 -12.51
CA GLU A 314 -8.64 -3.76 -11.08
C GLU A 314 -7.32 -3.09 -10.65
N SER A 315 -7.41 -1.95 -9.96
CA SER A 315 -6.28 -1.22 -9.38
C SER A 315 -5.09 -1.08 -10.34
N PRO A 316 -5.23 -0.41 -11.50
CA PRO A 316 -4.11 -0.20 -12.41
C PRO A 316 -3.02 0.62 -11.70
N SER A 317 -1.79 0.15 -11.75
CA SER A 317 -0.67 0.73 -11.00
C SER A 317 0.19 1.62 -11.89
N HIS A 318 1.06 1.05 -12.72
CA HIS A 318 1.96 1.79 -13.60
C HIS A 318 1.55 1.67 -15.07
N VAL A 319 1.82 2.73 -15.84
CA VAL A 319 1.70 2.76 -17.29
C VAL A 319 3.03 3.22 -17.90
N LEU A 320 3.52 2.52 -18.92
CA LEU A 320 4.67 2.95 -19.73
C LEU A 320 4.37 2.76 -21.22
N THR A 321 5.02 3.55 -22.07
CA THR A 321 5.07 3.31 -23.51
C THR A 321 6.32 2.52 -23.87
N ARG A 322 6.18 1.62 -24.85
CA ARG A 322 7.34 0.96 -25.46
C ARG A 322 8.01 1.94 -26.45
N PRO A 323 9.34 2.14 -26.38
CA PRO A 323 10.02 3.18 -27.17
C PRO A 323 9.85 3.07 -28.70
N GLU A 324 9.78 1.84 -29.23
CA GLU A 324 9.78 1.60 -30.68
C GLU A 324 8.46 1.94 -31.38
N ASP A 325 7.33 1.73 -30.71
CA ASP A 325 5.99 1.74 -31.32
C ASP A 325 4.93 2.52 -30.53
N ASP A 326 5.29 3.08 -29.37
CA ASP A 326 4.41 3.85 -28.48
C ASP A 326 3.20 3.04 -27.96
N LEU A 327 3.27 1.71 -27.99
CA LEU A 327 2.25 0.88 -27.35
C LEU A 327 2.32 1.03 -25.84
N LEU A 328 1.15 1.15 -25.21
CA LEU A 328 1.02 1.30 -23.76
C LEU A 328 1.00 -0.06 -23.09
N TYR A 329 1.66 -0.14 -21.95
CA TYR A 329 1.66 -1.30 -21.06
C TYR A 329 1.21 -0.83 -19.69
N VAL A 330 0.09 -1.37 -19.20
CA VAL A 330 -0.51 -1.00 -17.91
C VAL A 330 -0.49 -2.21 -17.00
N ALA A 331 0.22 -2.12 -15.88
CA ALA A 331 0.19 -3.18 -14.87
C ALA A 331 -1.14 -3.13 -14.10
N ILE A 332 -1.84 -4.26 -14.05
CA ILE A 332 -3.11 -4.40 -13.34
C ILE A 332 -2.81 -5.03 -11.99
N ASN A 333 -2.57 -4.19 -10.98
CA ASN A 333 -2.10 -4.64 -9.68
C ASN A 333 -3.16 -5.42 -8.90
N GLY A 334 -4.45 -5.16 -9.15
CA GLY A 334 -5.53 -5.99 -8.63
C GLY A 334 -5.69 -7.34 -9.35
N GLY A 335 -4.85 -7.66 -10.35
CA GLY A 335 -4.96 -8.84 -11.19
C GLY A 335 -3.63 -9.54 -11.45
N GLU A 336 -3.56 -10.28 -12.56
CA GLU A 336 -2.44 -11.18 -12.91
C GLU A 336 -1.89 -10.88 -14.32
N GLN A 337 -1.97 -9.61 -14.73
CA GLN A 337 -1.63 -9.24 -16.10
C GLN A 337 -1.09 -7.82 -16.26
N VAL A 338 -0.37 -7.64 -17.36
CA VAL A 338 -0.10 -6.34 -17.97
C VAL A 338 -0.98 -6.19 -19.20
N VAL A 339 -1.76 -5.11 -19.27
CA VAL A 339 -2.62 -4.78 -20.41
C VAL A 339 -1.84 -3.96 -21.43
N LYS A 340 -1.81 -4.44 -22.67
CA LYS A 340 -1.22 -3.79 -23.85
C LYS A 340 -2.28 -3.02 -24.63
N MET A 341 -2.03 -1.75 -24.94
CA MET A 341 -3.00 -0.86 -25.60
C MET A 341 -2.35 -0.02 -26.70
N THR A 342 -3.17 0.52 -27.61
CA THR A 342 -2.73 1.57 -28.53
C THR A 342 -2.48 2.88 -27.77
N GLY A 343 -1.51 3.67 -28.19
CA GLY A 343 -1.34 5.06 -27.76
C GLY A 343 -2.39 6.03 -28.34
N GLY A 344 -2.15 7.34 -28.18
CA GLY A 344 -3.00 8.44 -28.66
C GLY A 344 -3.99 9.00 -27.63
N ALA A 345 -4.92 9.84 -28.11
CA ALA A 345 -5.89 10.58 -27.27
C ALA A 345 -6.96 9.69 -26.62
N THR A 346 -7.27 8.55 -27.24
CA THR A 346 -8.25 7.58 -26.76
C THR A 346 -7.66 6.18 -26.93
N PRO A 347 -6.86 5.71 -25.96
CA PRO A 347 -6.28 4.37 -25.98
C PRO A 347 -7.35 3.28 -26.11
N SER A 348 -6.98 2.17 -26.74
CA SER A 348 -7.84 0.98 -26.85
C SER A 348 -7.02 -0.26 -26.50
N ALA A 349 -7.58 -1.12 -25.65
CA ALA A 349 -6.92 -2.38 -25.29
C ALA A 349 -6.75 -3.27 -26.53
N ILE A 350 -5.57 -3.86 -26.66
CA ILE A 350 -5.23 -4.80 -27.73
C ILE A 350 -5.18 -6.22 -27.16
N LYS A 351 -4.46 -6.40 -26.04
CA LYS A 351 -4.15 -7.72 -25.48
C LYS A 351 -3.79 -7.63 -23.99
N SER A 352 -3.98 -8.71 -23.25
CA SER A 352 -3.40 -8.90 -21.91
C SER A 352 -2.26 -9.90 -21.95
N ILE A 353 -1.17 -9.61 -21.25
CA ILE A 353 -0.02 -10.49 -21.05
C ILE A 353 -0.08 -11.01 -19.61
N ASN A 354 -0.28 -12.31 -19.44
CA ASN A 354 -0.40 -12.94 -18.12
C ASN A 354 0.99 -12.97 -17.45
N THR A 355 1.07 -12.49 -16.20
CA THR A 355 2.30 -12.45 -15.41
C THR A 355 2.50 -13.66 -14.51
N GLY A 356 1.47 -14.50 -14.34
CA GLY A 356 1.44 -15.68 -13.48
C GLY A 356 0.32 -15.61 -12.44
N PRO A 357 -0.11 -16.74 -11.88
CA PRO A 357 -1.13 -16.77 -10.84
C PRO A 357 -0.65 -16.03 -9.59
N HIS A 358 -1.56 -15.30 -8.93
CA HIS A 358 -1.29 -14.56 -7.68
C HIS A 358 -0.12 -13.57 -7.78
N THR A 359 0.13 -12.98 -8.95
CA THR A 359 1.32 -12.14 -9.15
C THR A 359 1.12 -10.69 -8.75
N SER A 360 0.01 -10.04 -9.13
CA SER A 360 -0.24 -8.62 -8.81
C SER A 360 0.87 -7.70 -9.33
N PRO A 361 1.01 -7.57 -10.68
CA PRO A 361 2.07 -6.76 -11.26
C PRO A 361 1.95 -5.28 -10.86
N HIS A 362 3.07 -4.65 -10.53
CA HIS A 362 3.08 -3.26 -10.07
C HIS A 362 3.98 -2.35 -10.92
N GLY A 363 4.99 -1.72 -10.30
CA GLY A 363 5.77 -0.65 -10.90
C GLY A 363 6.79 -1.21 -11.89
N HIS A 364 6.41 -1.35 -13.15
CA HIS A 364 7.26 -1.97 -14.16
C HIS A 364 8.21 -0.98 -14.84
N PHE A 365 9.21 -1.55 -15.50
CA PHE A 365 10.22 -0.88 -16.32
C PHE A 365 10.24 -1.53 -17.71
N ILE A 366 10.47 -0.74 -18.76
CA ILE A 366 10.69 -1.22 -20.13
C ILE A 366 12.11 -0.79 -20.53
N THR A 367 12.90 -1.72 -21.09
CA THR A 367 14.25 -1.42 -21.57
C THR A 367 14.24 -0.42 -22.72
N ASP A 368 15.30 0.39 -22.84
CA ASP A 368 15.40 1.43 -23.88
C ASP A 368 15.39 0.85 -25.30
N ASP A 369 15.88 -0.38 -25.48
CA ASP A 369 15.79 -1.12 -26.74
C ASP A 369 14.38 -1.69 -27.03
N GLY A 370 13.43 -1.48 -26.11
CA GLY A 370 12.06 -1.95 -26.20
C GLY A 370 11.90 -3.47 -26.10
N LYS A 371 12.94 -4.23 -25.79
CA LYS A 371 12.90 -5.70 -25.86
C LYS A 371 12.25 -6.36 -24.65
N TYR A 372 12.46 -5.81 -23.45
CA TYR A 372 12.00 -6.43 -22.21
C TYR A 372 11.14 -5.48 -21.37
N LEU A 373 10.07 -6.03 -20.80
CA LEU A 373 9.33 -5.43 -19.69
C LEU A 373 9.64 -6.23 -18.42
N VAL A 374 10.07 -5.54 -17.37
CA VAL A 374 10.30 -6.14 -16.06
C VAL A 374 9.29 -5.58 -15.08
N THR A 375 8.42 -6.44 -14.53
CA THR A 375 7.39 -6.03 -13.57
C THR A 375 7.55 -6.80 -12.27
N PRO A 376 7.47 -6.14 -11.10
CA PRO A 376 7.42 -6.83 -9.83
C PRO A 376 6.04 -7.46 -9.62
N ASN A 377 6.02 -8.63 -8.97
CA ASN A 377 4.83 -9.37 -8.61
C ASN A 377 4.63 -9.26 -7.09
N ALA A 378 3.86 -8.26 -6.66
CA ALA A 378 3.73 -7.87 -5.26
C ALA A 378 3.17 -8.99 -4.35
N LEU A 379 2.35 -9.88 -4.92
CA LEU A 379 1.72 -10.98 -4.18
C LEU A 379 2.50 -12.30 -4.25
N ALA A 380 3.45 -12.44 -5.19
CA ALA A 380 4.22 -13.68 -5.40
C ALA A 380 5.68 -13.61 -4.90
N SER A 381 6.14 -12.46 -4.40
CA SER A 381 7.56 -12.25 -4.01
C SER A 381 8.53 -12.62 -5.15
N SER A 382 8.21 -12.13 -6.35
CA SER A 382 8.94 -12.42 -7.58
C SER A 382 8.91 -11.22 -8.52
N VAL A 383 9.62 -11.32 -9.64
CA VAL A 383 9.52 -10.41 -10.77
C VAL A 383 9.25 -11.21 -12.04
N SER A 384 8.48 -10.64 -12.95
CA SER A 384 8.24 -11.17 -14.29
C SER A 384 9.09 -10.40 -15.30
N VAL A 385 9.96 -11.11 -16.04
CA VAL A 385 10.71 -10.57 -17.19
C VAL A 385 10.05 -11.06 -18.47
N ILE A 386 9.37 -10.14 -19.16
CA ILE A 386 8.59 -10.40 -20.37
C ILE A 386 9.39 -9.93 -21.59
N ASP A 387 9.66 -10.83 -22.52
CA ASP A 387 10.16 -10.46 -23.85
C ASP A 387 9.00 -9.88 -24.67
N LEU A 388 9.05 -8.60 -25.06
CA LEU A 388 7.92 -7.90 -25.67
C LEU A 388 7.65 -8.30 -27.14
N ASN A 389 8.62 -8.95 -27.80
CA ASN A 389 8.46 -9.44 -29.17
C ASN A 389 7.76 -10.80 -29.21
N SER A 390 8.16 -11.70 -28.33
CA SER A 390 7.60 -13.07 -28.23
C SER A 390 6.48 -13.20 -27.20
N GLU A 391 6.35 -12.21 -26.31
CA GLU A 391 5.44 -12.18 -25.16
C GLU A 391 5.66 -13.35 -24.17
N VAL A 392 6.87 -13.92 -24.18
CA VAL A 392 7.28 -14.98 -23.24
C VAL A 392 7.65 -14.35 -21.89
N ASN A 393 6.92 -14.73 -20.85
CA ASN A 393 7.21 -14.37 -19.46
C ASN A 393 8.21 -15.35 -18.83
N THR A 394 9.10 -14.85 -17.99
CA THR A 394 9.95 -15.64 -17.10
C THR A 394 9.91 -15.02 -15.71
N GLU A 395 9.36 -15.77 -14.76
CA GLU A 395 9.26 -15.36 -13.37
C GLU A 395 10.55 -15.69 -12.60
N ILE A 396 11.04 -14.75 -11.81
CA ILE A 396 12.27 -14.83 -11.04
C ILE A 396 11.96 -14.49 -9.59
N PRO A 397 12.24 -15.37 -8.61
CA PRO A 397 12.04 -15.06 -7.19
C PRO A 397 12.87 -13.86 -6.73
N THR A 398 12.28 -13.00 -5.90
CA THR A 398 13.01 -11.90 -5.24
C THR A 398 13.70 -12.36 -3.97
N GLY A 399 14.51 -11.46 -3.40
CA GLY A 399 15.01 -11.59 -2.05
C GLY A 399 13.93 -11.29 -1.03
N GLY A 400 13.25 -10.15 -1.13
CA GLY A 400 12.26 -9.73 -0.12
C GLY A 400 10.82 -10.05 -0.48
N VAL A 401 9.90 -9.60 0.38
CA VAL A 401 8.45 -9.73 0.19
C VAL A 401 7.84 -8.40 -0.22
N ILE A 402 6.74 -8.47 -0.98
CA ILE A 402 6.05 -7.31 -1.56
C ILE A 402 7.01 -6.45 -2.40
N PRO A 403 7.54 -6.96 -3.53
CA PRO A 403 8.22 -6.12 -4.49
C PRO A 403 7.24 -5.13 -5.13
N ILE A 404 7.54 -3.83 -5.12
CA ILE A 404 6.59 -2.77 -5.53
C ILE A 404 6.98 -2.07 -6.83
N ALA A 405 8.26 -1.75 -7.01
CA ALA A 405 8.72 -1.17 -8.27
C ALA A 405 10.07 -1.73 -8.69
N VAL A 406 10.27 -1.72 -10.01
CA VAL A 406 11.51 -2.09 -10.66
C VAL A 406 12.05 -0.88 -11.42
N TRP A 407 13.36 -0.68 -11.38
CA TRP A 407 14.05 0.24 -12.26
C TRP A 407 15.27 -0.41 -12.89
N GLY A 408 15.46 -0.19 -14.19
CA GLY A 408 16.58 -0.75 -14.96
C GLY A 408 17.78 0.18 -15.05
N THR A 409 18.93 -0.39 -15.40
CA THR A 409 20.08 0.35 -15.90
C THR A 409 19.83 0.80 -17.36
N PRO A 410 20.38 1.95 -17.80
CA PRO A 410 20.18 2.43 -19.18
C PRO A 410 20.69 1.46 -20.26
N ASP A 411 21.70 0.65 -19.95
CA ASP A 411 22.22 -0.37 -20.86
C ASP A 411 21.31 -1.61 -21.03
N GLY A 412 20.18 -1.65 -20.31
CA GLY A 412 19.21 -2.74 -20.33
C GLY A 412 19.74 -4.07 -19.78
N GLN A 413 20.90 -4.10 -19.13
CA GLN A 413 21.51 -5.34 -18.63
C GLN A 413 20.97 -5.75 -17.25
N ARG A 414 20.66 -4.76 -16.39
CA ARG A 414 20.25 -5.02 -15.00
C ARG A 414 18.98 -4.30 -14.63
N ALA A 415 18.24 -4.90 -13.71
CA ALA A 415 17.12 -4.29 -13.03
C ALA A 415 17.25 -4.44 -11.51
N TYR A 416 16.69 -3.48 -10.78
CA TYR A 416 16.63 -3.49 -9.32
C TYR A 416 15.17 -3.48 -8.90
N ALA A 417 14.72 -4.57 -8.28
CA ALA A 417 13.39 -4.67 -7.69
C ALA A 417 13.44 -4.22 -6.23
N ALA A 418 12.66 -3.20 -5.88
CA ALA A 418 12.52 -2.73 -4.52
C ALA A 418 11.52 -3.61 -3.77
N ASN A 419 12.03 -4.38 -2.80
CA ASN A 419 11.21 -5.16 -1.88
C ASN A 419 10.83 -4.27 -0.72
N LEU A 420 9.53 -3.97 -0.56
CA LEU A 420 9.05 -3.12 0.52
C LEU A 420 9.51 -3.66 1.87
N LEU A 421 9.45 -4.97 2.04
CA LEU A 421 9.85 -5.67 3.25
C LEU A 421 10.99 -6.66 2.97
N GLY A 422 11.73 -7.01 4.01
CA GLY A 422 12.90 -7.87 3.93
C GLY A 422 12.65 -9.31 3.48
N THR A 423 13.74 -10.01 3.20
CA THR A 423 13.77 -11.47 3.00
C THR A 423 13.56 -12.17 4.32
N PRO A 424 12.62 -13.11 4.51
CA PRO A 424 12.61 -13.93 5.72
C PRO A 424 13.97 -14.62 5.95
N PRO A 425 14.58 -14.58 7.16
CA PRO A 425 14.13 -14.00 8.43
C PRO A 425 14.78 -12.62 8.74
N GLN A 426 15.03 -11.80 7.74
CA GLN A 426 15.51 -10.43 7.83
C GLN A 426 14.33 -9.48 7.93
N LEU A 427 14.40 -8.59 8.92
CA LEU A 427 13.31 -7.69 9.26
C LEU A 427 13.12 -6.56 8.25
N LEU A 428 14.19 -6.24 7.53
CA LEU A 428 14.40 -4.93 6.91
C LEU A 428 14.56 -5.07 5.41
N SER A 429 14.22 -4.01 4.71
CA SER A 429 14.01 -4.01 3.27
C SER A 429 15.26 -4.32 2.45
N SER A 430 15.05 -4.81 1.23
CA SER A 430 16.13 -5.16 0.31
C SER A 430 15.83 -4.73 -1.13
N LEU A 431 16.88 -4.64 -1.95
CA LEU A 431 16.76 -4.60 -3.40
C LEU A 431 17.21 -5.93 -3.98
N THR A 432 16.46 -6.48 -4.93
CA THR A 432 16.92 -7.64 -5.71
C THR A 432 17.48 -7.19 -7.05
N VAL A 433 18.70 -7.62 -7.35
CA VAL A 433 19.39 -7.34 -8.61
C VAL A 433 19.10 -8.46 -9.60
N ILE A 434 18.61 -8.10 -10.78
CA ILE A 434 18.19 -9.02 -11.84
C ILE A 434 19.06 -8.80 -13.06
N ASP A 435 19.53 -9.89 -13.66
CA ASP A 435 20.09 -9.94 -15.02
C ASP A 435 18.91 -10.05 -16.00
N ILE A 436 18.65 -9.00 -16.77
CA ILE A 436 17.48 -8.93 -17.65
C ILE A 436 17.65 -9.90 -18.83
N PRO A 437 18.74 -9.88 -19.62
CA PRO A 437 18.89 -10.83 -20.73
C PRO A 437 19.02 -12.28 -20.27
N GLY A 438 19.73 -12.51 -19.16
CA GLY A 438 19.89 -13.85 -18.57
C GLY A 438 18.69 -14.35 -17.78
N LYS A 439 17.69 -13.49 -17.54
CA LYS A 439 16.44 -13.79 -16.82
C LYS A 439 16.67 -14.51 -15.49
N LYS A 440 17.59 -13.99 -14.70
CA LYS A 440 17.95 -14.59 -13.40
C LYS A 440 18.27 -13.53 -12.36
N LYS A 441 18.07 -13.92 -11.10
CA LYS A 441 18.56 -13.16 -9.95
C LYS A 441 20.09 -13.19 -9.90
N LEU A 442 20.70 -12.04 -9.63
CA LEU A 442 22.14 -11.89 -9.42
C LEU A 442 22.51 -11.83 -7.93
N SER A 443 21.80 -10.99 -7.17
CA SER A 443 22.07 -10.77 -5.74
C SER A 443 20.91 -10.05 -5.06
N ASP A 444 21.00 -9.90 -3.73
CA ASP A 444 20.18 -8.97 -2.95
C ASP A 444 21.07 -7.95 -2.24
N ILE A 445 20.57 -6.72 -2.10
CA ILE A 445 21.20 -5.63 -1.36
C ILE A 445 20.34 -5.37 -0.12
N ASN A 446 20.89 -5.61 1.07
CA ASN A 446 20.21 -5.29 2.32
C ASN A 446 20.34 -3.78 2.59
N LEU A 447 19.21 -3.07 2.56
CA LEU A 447 19.18 -1.62 2.73
C LEU A 447 19.33 -1.17 4.18
N ALA A 448 19.27 -2.09 5.13
CA ALA A 448 19.36 -1.77 6.54
C ALA A 448 20.38 -2.66 7.27
N ALA A 449 21.43 -3.07 6.54
CA ALA A 449 22.53 -3.88 7.06
C ALA A 449 23.23 -3.24 8.28
N ASP A 450 23.23 -1.90 8.37
CA ASP A 450 23.90 -1.16 9.44
C ASP A 450 22.96 -0.72 10.57
N TYR A 451 21.74 -1.26 10.65
CA TYR A 451 20.76 -0.89 11.67
C TYR A 451 20.40 -2.07 12.57
N ASP A 452 20.60 -1.90 13.87
CA ASP A 452 20.11 -2.84 14.88
C ASP A 452 18.64 -2.51 15.21
N PRO A 453 17.69 -3.41 14.88
CA PRO A 453 16.28 -3.16 15.10
C PRO A 453 15.86 -3.15 16.56
N VAL A 454 16.65 -3.75 17.46
CA VAL A 454 16.36 -3.79 18.89
C VAL A 454 16.78 -2.49 19.56
N SER A 455 18.06 -2.13 19.44
CA SER A 455 18.62 -0.95 20.11
C SER A 455 18.40 0.36 19.36
N GLY A 456 18.18 0.29 18.03
CA GLY A 456 18.15 1.44 17.15
C GLY A 456 19.53 1.97 16.74
N ALA A 457 20.62 1.27 17.13
CA ALA A 457 21.98 1.67 16.78
C ALA A 457 22.21 1.61 15.27
N ILE A 458 22.92 2.61 14.74
CA ILE A 458 23.33 2.69 13.34
C ILE A 458 24.86 2.65 13.28
N SER A 459 25.43 1.64 12.62
CA SER A 459 26.89 1.40 12.53
C SER A 459 27.55 1.95 11.27
N GLY A 460 26.75 2.38 10.28
CA GLY A 460 27.21 2.76 8.95
C GLY A 460 26.13 3.50 8.17
N GLU A 461 26.23 3.47 6.85
CA GLU A 461 25.37 4.25 5.95
C GLU A 461 24.20 3.43 5.38
N ALA A 462 24.23 2.10 5.49
CA ALA A 462 23.14 1.23 5.04
C ALA A 462 21.97 1.26 6.04
N TYR A 463 21.23 2.37 6.01
CA TYR A 463 19.99 2.56 6.77
C TYR A 463 18.87 3.16 5.89
N GLY A 464 18.14 2.27 5.22
CA GLY A 464 16.95 2.55 4.44
C GLY A 464 15.87 1.51 4.70
N LEU A 465 14.63 1.96 4.92
CA LEU A 465 13.48 1.10 5.16
C LEU A 465 12.38 1.44 4.17
N LEU A 466 11.60 0.43 3.79
CA LEU A 466 10.42 0.54 2.94
C LEU A 466 10.71 1.21 1.57
N PRO A 467 11.69 0.72 0.79
CA PRO A 467 11.96 1.24 -0.54
C PRO A 467 10.74 1.01 -1.44
N ILE A 468 10.43 2.00 -2.26
CA ILE A 468 9.32 1.92 -3.22
C ILE A 468 9.86 1.81 -4.63
N GLN A 469 10.54 2.86 -5.07
CA GLN A 469 11.20 2.93 -6.37
C GLN A 469 12.58 3.52 -6.17
N THR A 470 13.60 2.82 -6.64
CA THR A 470 15.00 3.22 -6.47
C THR A 470 15.52 3.65 -7.83
N PRO A 471 15.59 4.96 -8.12
CA PRO A 471 16.14 5.41 -9.40
C PRO A 471 17.60 4.97 -9.47
N VAL A 472 17.96 4.36 -10.60
CA VAL A 472 19.33 3.97 -10.89
C VAL A 472 19.97 5.09 -11.68
N SER A 473 21.08 5.62 -11.18
CA SER A 473 21.87 6.61 -11.90
C SER A 473 22.35 5.99 -13.22
N PRO A 474 22.42 6.78 -14.31
CA PRO A 474 23.06 6.34 -15.54
C PRO A 474 24.60 6.25 -15.44
N ASP A 475 25.19 6.85 -14.40
CA ASP A 475 26.61 6.75 -13.98
C ASP A 475 26.83 5.51 -13.12
#